data_AF-A0A7K9CG28-F1
#
_entry.id   AF-A0A7K9CG28-F1
#
_cell.length_a   1.000
_cell.length_b   1.000
_cell.length_c   1.000
_cell.angle_alpha   90.00
_cell.angle_beta   90.00
_cell.angle_gamma   90.00
#
_symmetry.space_group_name_H-M   'P 1'
#
loop_
_entity.id
_entity.type
_entity.pdbx_description
1 polymer ?
#
loop_
_entity_poly.entity_id
_entity_poly.type
_entity_poly.pdbx_seq_one_letter_code
_entity_poly.pdbx_strand_id
1 'polypeptide(L)'
;NVICSIVFGDRFQYQDETFLDLLRMMNESFRETSTPWAQLYDMAETILQHFPGPHLKIPELLGKMRTFIARRVQSNAQSLDPDHPRDFIDCFLIQMEK
;
A
#
# COMPACT_ATOMS: atom_id res chain seq x y z
N ASN A 1 -12.61 -2.48 -2.46
CA ASN A 1 -13.12 -3.87 -2.51
C ASN A 1 -12.78 -4.58 -3.82
N VAL A 2 -13.13 -4.06 -5.00
CA VAL A 2 -12.79 -4.72 -6.29
C VAL A 2 -11.28 -4.96 -6.46
N ILE A 3 -10.46 -3.92 -6.30
CA ILE A 3 -8.98 -4.07 -6.37
C ILE A 3 -8.49 -5.04 -5.31
N CYS A 4 -9.00 -4.95 -4.07
CA CYS A 4 -8.63 -5.85 -2.98
C CYS A 4 -8.93 -7.33 -3.30
N SER A 5 -10.06 -7.63 -3.95
CA SER A 5 -10.38 -9.00 -4.35
C SER A 5 -9.48 -9.53 -5.47
N ILE A 6 -8.94 -8.66 -6.31
CA ILE A 6 -7.99 -9.06 -7.35
C ILE A 6 -6.60 -9.25 -6.75
N VAL A 7 -6.17 -8.30 -5.90
CA VAL A 7 -4.82 -8.26 -5.34
C VAL A 7 -4.63 -9.30 -4.24
N PHE A 8 -5.63 -9.47 -3.38
CA PHE A 8 -5.55 -10.31 -2.18
C PHE A 8 -6.47 -11.53 -2.23
N GLY A 9 -7.23 -11.75 -3.31
CA GLY A 9 -8.17 -12.87 -3.44
C GLY A 9 -9.43 -12.75 -2.57
N ASP A 10 -9.43 -11.82 -1.61
CA ASP A 10 -10.48 -11.70 -0.60
C ASP A 10 -11.36 -10.45 -0.81
N ARG A 11 -12.65 -10.63 -0.58
CA ARG A 11 -13.60 -9.53 -0.42
C ARG A 11 -13.73 -9.20 1.05
N PHE A 12 -13.28 -8.01 1.43
CA PHE A 12 -13.40 -7.53 2.79
C PHE A 12 -14.85 -7.17 3.10
N GLN A 13 -15.28 -7.46 4.33
CA GLN A 13 -16.53 -6.93 4.85
C GLN A 13 -16.37 -5.42 5.05
N TYR A 14 -17.45 -4.66 4.87
CA TYR A 14 -17.39 -3.20 5.01
C TYR A 14 -17.06 -2.72 6.43
N GLN A 15 -17.24 -3.57 7.44
CA GLN A 15 -16.95 -3.30 8.85
C GLN A 15 -15.62 -3.93 9.29
N ASP A 16 -14.85 -4.52 8.37
CA ASP A 16 -13.54 -5.07 8.68
C ASP A 16 -12.58 -3.93 9.03
N GLU A 17 -12.12 -3.90 10.29
CA GLU A 17 -11.24 -2.84 10.81
C GLU A 17 -9.93 -2.75 10.02
N THR A 18 -9.39 -3.87 9.57
CA THR A 18 -8.13 -3.91 8.82
C THR A 18 -8.31 -3.26 7.43
N PHE A 19 -9.43 -3.52 6.78
CA PHE A 19 -9.80 -2.90 5.52
C PHE A 19 -10.10 -1.41 5.68
N LEU A 20 -10.80 -1.02 6.75
CA LEU A 20 -11.07 0.38 7.06
C LEU A 20 -9.79 1.17 7.34
N ASP A 21 -8.83 0.57 8.04
CA ASP A 21 -7.51 1.17 8.28
C ASP A 21 -6.73 1.34 6.97
N LEU A 22 -6.75 0.35 6.09
CA LEU A 22 -6.14 0.47 4.76
C LEU A 22 -6.76 1.62 3.96
N LEU A 23 -8.10 1.70 3.93
CA LEU A 23 -8.82 2.78 3.25
C LEU A 23 -8.53 4.15 3.87
N ARG A 24 -8.43 4.23 5.20
CA ARG A 24 -8.08 5.45 5.91
C ARG A 24 -6.68 5.92 5.53
N MET A 25 -5.69 5.02 5.56
CA MET A 25 -4.33 5.34 5.12
C MET A 25 -4.32 5.80 3.66
N MET A 26 -5.09 5.17 2.77
CA MET A 26 -5.19 5.59 1.36
C MET A 26 -5.74 7.00 1.22
N ASN A 27 -6.86 7.26 1.88
CA ASN A 27 -7.50 8.57 1.84
C ASN A 27 -6.61 9.67 2.46
N GLU A 28 -5.94 9.38 3.57
CA GLU A 28 -5.00 10.31 4.19
C GLU A 28 -3.82 10.60 3.26
N SER A 29 -3.21 9.57 2.66
CA SER A 29 -2.13 9.76 1.68
C SER A 29 -2.56 10.65 0.51
N PHE A 30 -3.75 10.40 -0.07
CA PHE A 30 -4.29 11.24 -1.14
C PHE A 30 -4.55 12.68 -0.69
N ARG A 31 -5.01 12.87 0.55
CA ARG A 31 -5.25 14.21 1.07
C ARG A 31 -3.95 14.96 1.28
N GLU A 32 -2.92 14.32 1.81
CA GLU A 32 -1.61 14.94 2.03
C GLU A 32 -0.92 15.29 0.71
N THR A 33 -0.99 14.42 -0.32
CA THR A 33 -0.43 14.70 -1.66
C THR A 33 -1.20 15.81 -2.40
N SER A 34 -2.46 16.05 -2.04
CA SER A 34 -3.29 17.11 -2.63
C SER A 34 -3.07 18.49 -1.98
N THR A 35 -2.16 18.61 -1.01
CA THR A 35 -1.90 19.90 -0.34
C THR A 35 -1.01 20.82 -1.18
N PRO A 36 -1.14 22.15 -1.05
CA PRO A 36 -0.20 23.09 -1.68
C PRO A 36 1.25 22.85 -1.24
N TRP A 37 1.45 22.35 -0.03
CA TRP A 37 2.78 21.98 0.47
C TRP A 37 3.37 20.80 -0.31
N ALA A 38 2.57 19.77 -0.60
CA ALA A 38 3.02 18.65 -1.42
C ALA A 38 3.39 19.09 -2.83
N GLN A 39 2.60 19.98 -3.45
CA GLN A 39 2.96 20.55 -4.77
C GLN A 39 4.26 21.35 -4.72
N LEU A 40 4.48 22.13 -3.65
CA LEU A 40 5.73 22.86 -3.45
C LEU A 40 6.92 21.91 -3.24
N TYR A 41 6.71 20.82 -2.49
CA TYR A 41 7.70 19.77 -2.32
C TYR A 41 8.07 19.12 -3.65
N ASP A 42 7.09 18.75 -4.48
CA ASP A 42 7.33 18.17 -5.81
C ASP A 42 8.14 19.10 -6.73
N MET A 43 7.97 20.42 -6.61
CA MET A 43 8.71 21.42 -7.40
C MET A 43 10.13 21.69 -6.90
N ALA A 44 10.40 21.50 -5.60
CA ALA A 44 11.65 21.89 -4.96
C ALA A 44 12.22 20.79 -4.04
N GLU A 45 11.99 19.52 -4.39
CA GLU A 45 12.34 18.34 -3.60
C GLU A 45 13.80 18.35 -3.15
N THR A 46 14.73 18.64 -4.06
CA THR A 46 16.18 18.62 -3.81
C THR A 46 16.59 19.52 -2.63
N ILE A 47 15.87 20.61 -2.43
CA ILE A 47 16.12 21.59 -1.37
C ILE A 47 15.31 21.21 -0.12
N LEU A 48 14.01 20.97 -0.29
CA LEU A 48 13.06 20.80 0.81
C LEU A 48 13.21 19.47 1.55
N GLN A 49 13.80 18.44 0.94
CA GLN A 49 14.08 17.15 1.59
C GLN A 49 15.00 17.26 2.82
N HIS A 50 15.80 18.32 2.92
CA HIS A 50 16.72 18.53 4.05
C HIS A 50 16.06 19.26 5.23
N PHE A 51 14.84 19.77 5.07
CA PHE A 51 14.12 20.52 6.10
C PHE A 51 13.03 19.67 6.73
N PRO A 52 12.75 19.83 8.04
CA PRO A 52 11.58 19.18 8.64
C PRO A 52 10.30 19.82 8.07
N GLY A 53 9.33 18.99 7.68
CA GLY A 53 8.05 19.51 7.18
C GLY A 53 6.97 18.46 6.96
N PRO A 54 5.76 18.90 6.55
CA PRO A 54 4.61 18.03 6.31
C PRO A 54 4.86 16.92 5.28
N HIS A 55 5.85 17.08 4.40
CA HIS A 55 6.22 16.06 3.40
C HIS A 55 6.68 14.75 4.03
N LEU A 56 7.15 14.74 5.29
CA LEU A 56 7.55 13.52 6.02
C LEU A 56 6.37 12.61 6.37
N LYS A 57 5.13 13.14 6.36
CA LYS A 57 3.92 12.38 6.69
C LYS A 57 3.55 11.37 5.60
N ILE A 58 3.82 11.69 4.33
CA ILE A 58 3.53 10.80 3.20
C ILE A 58 4.39 9.53 3.26
N PRO A 59 5.73 9.59 3.43
CA PRO A 59 6.57 8.42 3.66
C PRO A 59 6.10 7.56 4.83
N GLU A 60 5.65 8.16 5.94
CA GLU A 60 5.15 7.40 7.10
C GLU A 60 3.88 6.61 6.75
N LEU A 61 2.89 7.25 6.11
CA LEU A 61 1.65 6.61 5.67
C LEU A 61 1.92 5.49 4.65
N LEU A 62 2.78 5.74 3.68
CA LEU A 62 3.21 4.73 2.70
C LEU A 62 3.98 3.59 3.37
N GLY A 63 4.78 3.88 4.40
CA GLY A 63 5.46 2.87 5.21
C GLY A 63 4.48 1.92 5.88
N LYS A 64 3.44 2.45 6.55
CA LYS A 64 2.40 1.64 7.19
C LYS A 64 1.63 0.77 6.19
N MET A 65 1.30 1.32 5.03
CA MET A 65 0.70 0.55 3.94
C MET A 65 1.61 -0.57 3.42
N ARG A 66 2.90 -0.28 3.22
CA ARG A 66 3.87 -1.29 2.79
C ARG A 66 3.97 -2.41 3.81
N THR A 67 3.99 -2.10 5.12
CA THR A 67 3.96 -3.11 6.18
C THR A 67 2.67 -3.95 6.13
N PHE A 68 1.53 -3.35 5.82
CA PHE A 68 0.29 -4.10 5.62
C PHE A 68 0.39 -5.07 4.43
N ILE A 69 0.83 -4.58 3.27
CA ILE A 69 0.98 -5.39 2.05
C ILE A 69 2.03 -6.50 2.29
N ALA A 70 3.15 -6.20 2.94
CA ALA A 70 4.21 -7.17 3.22
C ALA A 70 3.72 -8.33 4.09
N ARG A 71 2.89 -8.07 5.10
CA ARG A 71 2.25 -9.12 5.91
C ARG A 71 1.37 -10.03 5.05
N ARG A 72 0.62 -9.45 4.10
CA ARG A 72 -0.22 -10.22 3.19
C ARG A 72 0.62 -11.07 2.22
N VAL A 73 1.66 -10.49 1.63
CA VAL A 73 2.62 -11.21 0.77
C VAL A 73 3.27 -12.36 1.52
N GLN A 74 3.67 -12.17 2.77
CA GLN A 74 4.24 -13.24 3.59
C GLN A 74 3.23 -14.37 3.85
N SER A 75 1.97 -14.03 4.16
CA SER A 75 0.90 -15.03 4.34
C SER A 75 0.63 -15.82 3.05
N ASN A 76 0.66 -15.15 1.90
CA ASN A 76 0.49 -15.78 0.60
C ASN A 76 1.65 -16.73 0.30
N ALA A 77 2.90 -16.29 0.50
CA ALA A 77 4.10 -17.10 0.30
C ALA A 77 4.12 -18.37 1.17
N GLN A 78 3.65 -18.29 2.42
CA GLN A 78 3.54 -19.46 3.32
C GLN A 78 2.52 -20.51 2.87
N SER A 79 1.51 -20.10 2.09
CA SER A 79 0.40 -20.94 1.66
C SER A 79 0.29 -21.04 0.14
N LEU A 80 1.40 -20.75 -0.56
CA LEU A 80 1.46 -20.69 -2.01
C LEU A 80 1.34 -22.09 -2.61
N ASP A 81 0.40 -22.25 -3.54
CA ASP A 81 0.29 -23.41 -4.42
C ASP A 81 0.59 -22.96 -5.85
N PRO A 82 1.76 -23.33 -6.43
CA PRO A 82 2.14 -22.93 -7.79
C PRO A 82 1.17 -23.40 -8.87
N ASP A 83 0.44 -24.49 -8.65
CA ASP A 83 -0.50 -25.04 -9.63
C ASP A 83 -1.87 -24.34 -9.57
N HIS A 84 -2.18 -23.67 -8.45
CA HIS A 84 -3.48 -23.02 -8.20
C HIS A 84 -3.31 -21.61 -7.60
N PRO A 85 -2.84 -20.61 -8.38
CA PRO A 85 -2.68 -19.25 -7.89
C PRO A 85 -4.05 -18.64 -7.52
N ARG A 86 -4.15 -18.10 -6.29
CA ARG A 86 -5.42 -17.59 -5.75
C ARG A 86 -5.68 -16.12 -6.11
N ASP A 87 -4.61 -15.34 -6.20
CA ASP A 87 -4.68 -13.89 -6.39
C ASP A 87 -3.44 -13.33 -7.10
N PHE A 88 -3.42 -12.02 -7.29
CA PHE A 88 -2.30 -11.33 -7.95
C PHE A 88 -0.97 -11.54 -7.23
N ILE A 89 -0.96 -11.64 -5.90
CA ILE A 89 0.27 -11.84 -5.13
C ILE A 89 0.84 -13.22 -5.44
N ASP A 90 0.01 -14.27 -5.44
CA ASP A 90 0.46 -15.63 -5.78
C ASP A 90 1.04 -15.67 -7.21
N CYS A 91 0.35 -15.07 -8.19
CA CYS A 91 0.85 -14.96 -9.56
C CYS A 91 2.22 -14.26 -9.62
N PHE A 92 2.40 -13.19 -8.86
CA PHE A 92 3.65 -12.43 -8.85
C PHE A 92 4.78 -13.21 -8.16
N LEU A 93 4.49 -13.90 -7.06
CA LEU A 93 5.46 -14.75 -6.36
C LEU A 93 5.97 -15.88 -7.26
N ILE A 94 5.06 -16.59 -7.96
CA ILE A 94 5.43 -17.64 -8.92
C ILE A 94 6.30 -17.08 -10.04
N GLN A 95 6.00 -15.87 -10.52
CA GLN A 95 6.78 -15.22 -11.57
C GLN A 95 8.17 -14.78 -11.10
N MET A 96 8.36 -14.48 -9.80
CA MET A 96 9.66 -14.12 -9.24
C MET A 96 10.62 -15.32 -9.09
N GLU A 97 10.09 -16.54 -9.02
CA GLU A 97 10.88 -17.78 -8.94
C GLU A 97 11.32 -18.30 -10.33
N LYS A 98 10.82 -17.70 -11.42
CA LYS A 98 11.22 -17.97 -12.80
C LYS A 98 12.36 -17.05 -13.24
#